data_AF-A0A7W3PAI8-F1
#
_entry.id   AF-A0A7W3PAI8-F1
#
_cell.length_a   1.000
_cell.length_b   1.000
_cell.length_c   1.000
_cell.angle_alpha   90.00
_cell.angle_beta   90.00
_cell.angle_gamma   90.00
#
_symmetry.space_group_name_H-M   'P 1'
#
loop_
_entity.id
_entity.type
_entity.pdbx_description
1 polymer ?
#
loop_
_entity_poly.entity_id
_entity_poly.type
_entity_poly.pdbx_seq_one_letter_code
_entity_poly.pdbx_strand_id
1 'polypeptide(L)'
;MTNDLALFLGAYLSEGHTTRSNWSVIFTNSVPSVLRDIQRAASNVFGLESRLTHQADRCPGLVVSSKRLVEFMEMLECGSRASNKKVPAIILDGRRQHAIRFMQGAALDGYTSHSYAGKWAICLESRAAIDGLQDLVTNLGIVNAQIPKFNKHMQKTYFELYAAGPWGQELSRQVSFLEPDKESRAVEYRDRAYRTALTDRIPGTQGPELYDLVPAGRSGRSGKGTGRQAFRHLCDSRSRHVTRESVRRVHAAGARLPAWLADVLDLEIRFSPVLAAGVTPLRAYPDPGFPCPTAP
;
A
#
# COMPACT_ATOMS: atom_id res chain seq x y z
N MET A 1 -13.25 -1.71 18.50
CA MET A 1 -13.54 -1.54 17.06
C MET A 1 -13.81 -2.89 16.43
N THR A 2 -14.80 -2.98 15.53
CA THR A 2 -15.18 -4.20 14.79
C THR A 2 -14.71 -4.12 13.33
N ASN A 3 -14.70 -5.27 12.64
CA ASN A 3 -14.41 -5.34 11.19
C ASN A 3 -15.43 -4.54 10.35
N ASP A 4 -16.70 -4.57 10.74
CA ASP A 4 -17.76 -3.84 10.03
C ASP A 4 -17.60 -2.32 10.18
N LEU A 5 -17.19 -1.83 11.35
CA LEU A 5 -16.89 -0.41 11.53
C LEU A 5 -15.70 0.01 10.65
N ALA A 6 -14.65 -0.81 10.60
CA ALA A 6 -13.49 -0.52 9.76
C ALA A 6 -13.87 -0.47 8.27
N LEU A 7 -14.64 -1.45 7.79
CA LEU A 7 -15.16 -1.48 6.42
C LEU A 7 -16.01 -0.23 6.11
N PHE A 8 -16.94 0.12 7.01
CA PHE A 8 -17.81 1.29 6.88
C PHE A 8 -17.00 2.59 6.77
N LEU A 9 -15.99 2.78 7.63
CA LEU A 9 -15.11 3.95 7.59
C LEU A 9 -14.26 3.99 6.32
N GLY A 10 -13.79 2.84 5.84
CA GLY A 10 -13.05 2.74 4.58
C GLY A 10 -13.92 3.12 3.38
N ALA A 11 -15.14 2.58 3.30
CA ALA A 11 -16.11 2.93 2.27
C ALA A 11 -16.51 4.41 2.35
N TYR A 12 -16.48 5.00 3.55
CA TYR A 12 -16.75 6.42 3.71
C TYR A 12 -15.59 7.25 3.14
N LEU A 13 -14.35 6.84 3.39
CA LEU A 13 -13.16 7.50 2.86
C LEU A 13 -13.19 7.57 1.33
N SER A 14 -13.65 6.53 0.65
CA SER A 14 -13.74 6.50 -0.81
C SER A 14 -15.02 7.18 -1.30
N GLU A 15 -16.17 6.53 -1.09
CA GLU A 15 -17.45 6.84 -1.75
C GLU A 15 -18.42 7.63 -0.85
N GLY A 16 -18.08 7.83 0.42
CA GLY A 16 -18.97 8.46 1.40
C GLY A 16 -18.92 9.98 1.43
N HIS A 17 -20.02 10.59 1.84
CA HIS A 17 -20.06 11.98 2.31
C HIS A 17 -21.18 12.18 3.34
N THR A 18 -21.05 13.22 4.16
CA THR A 18 -22.08 13.66 5.11
C THR A 18 -22.81 14.90 4.59
N THR A 19 -24.10 14.99 4.90
CA THR A 19 -24.88 16.23 4.73
C THR A 19 -25.59 16.60 6.03
N ARG A 20 -25.43 17.86 6.45
CA ARG A 20 -26.06 18.41 7.66
C ARG A 20 -27.50 18.86 7.44
N SER A 21 -27.92 19.12 6.20
CA SER A 21 -29.28 19.60 5.92
C SER A 21 -30.35 18.58 6.30
N ASN A 22 -30.03 17.29 6.25
CA ASN A 22 -30.91 16.19 6.61
C ASN A 22 -30.19 15.10 7.43
N TRP A 23 -29.06 15.45 8.07
CA TRP A 23 -28.28 14.58 8.96
C TRP A 23 -28.05 13.17 8.40
N SER A 24 -27.51 13.08 7.19
CA SER A 24 -27.33 11.81 6.50
C SER A 24 -25.88 11.53 6.13
N VAL A 25 -25.49 10.27 6.24
CA VAL A 25 -24.31 9.70 5.60
C VAL A 25 -24.76 9.02 4.32
N ILE A 26 -24.12 9.36 3.21
CA ILE A 26 -24.49 8.90 1.87
C ILE A 26 -23.27 8.25 1.23
N PHE A 27 -23.46 7.05 0.68
CA PHE A 27 -22.47 6.34 -0.12
C PHE A 27 -23.00 6.18 -1.53
N THR A 28 -22.16 6.33 -2.55
CA THR A 28 -22.53 6.11 -3.95
C THR A 28 -21.69 4.98 -4.54
N ASN A 29 -22.32 4.01 -5.19
CA ASN A 29 -21.57 2.99 -5.92
C ASN A 29 -22.47 2.31 -6.96
N SER A 30 -21.94 2.02 -8.13
CA SER A 30 -22.71 1.39 -9.22
C SER A 30 -22.98 -0.09 -8.97
N VAL A 31 -22.24 -0.73 -8.06
CA VAL A 31 -22.31 -2.15 -7.77
C VAL A 31 -23.25 -2.40 -6.57
N PRO A 32 -24.43 -3.04 -6.77
CA PRO A 32 -25.39 -3.22 -5.69
C PRO A 32 -24.91 -4.10 -4.54
N SER A 33 -24.03 -5.07 -4.77
CA SER A 33 -23.46 -5.90 -3.70
C SER A 33 -22.61 -5.08 -2.73
N VAL A 34 -21.85 -4.09 -3.23
CA VAL A 34 -21.07 -3.17 -2.39
C VAL A 34 -21.98 -2.36 -1.47
N LEU A 35 -23.05 -1.76 -2.02
CA LEU A 35 -23.99 -0.99 -1.20
C LEU A 35 -24.69 -1.87 -0.15
N ARG A 36 -25.00 -3.13 -0.46
CA ARG A 36 -25.55 -4.10 0.51
C ARG A 36 -24.55 -4.45 1.62
N ASP A 37 -23.27 -4.55 1.31
CA ASP A 37 -22.23 -4.80 2.31
C ASP A 37 -22.07 -3.60 3.26
N ILE A 38 -22.08 -2.38 2.71
CA ILE A 38 -22.03 -1.15 3.52
C ILE A 38 -23.30 -1.01 4.38
N GLN A 39 -24.47 -1.32 3.81
CA GLN A 39 -25.75 -1.34 4.54
C GLN A 39 -25.71 -2.31 5.71
N ARG A 40 -25.23 -3.54 5.50
CA ARG A 40 -25.07 -4.53 6.57
C ARG A 40 -24.10 -4.03 7.64
N ALA A 41 -22.98 -3.44 7.25
CA ALA A 41 -22.03 -2.86 8.20
C ALA A 41 -22.66 -1.74 9.04
N ALA A 42 -23.44 -0.85 8.40
CA ALA A 42 -24.15 0.22 9.09
C ALA A 42 -25.17 -0.33 10.11
N SER A 43 -25.94 -1.35 9.73
CA SER A 43 -26.90 -2.02 10.60
C SER A 43 -26.20 -2.72 11.78
N ASN A 44 -25.14 -3.48 11.53
CA ASN A 44 -24.43 -4.23 12.57
C ASN A 44 -23.73 -3.33 13.58
N VAL A 45 -23.16 -2.21 13.14
CA VAL A 45 -22.36 -1.33 14.00
C VAL A 45 -23.23 -0.35 14.76
N PHE A 46 -24.25 0.21 14.11
CA PHE A 46 -25.02 1.33 14.65
C PHE A 46 -26.48 0.98 14.95
N GLY A 47 -26.96 -0.20 14.54
CA GLY A 47 -28.38 -0.56 14.65
C GLY A 47 -29.29 0.33 13.80
N LEU A 48 -28.76 0.90 12.71
CA LEU A 48 -29.47 1.87 11.87
C LEU A 48 -30.03 1.20 10.61
N GLU A 49 -31.29 1.53 10.29
CA GLU A 49 -31.85 1.26 8.98
C GLU A 49 -31.30 2.23 7.95
N SER A 50 -31.22 1.77 6.70
CA SER A 50 -30.68 2.53 5.59
C SER A 50 -31.50 2.30 4.34
N ARG A 51 -31.59 3.32 3.49
CA ARG A 51 -32.38 3.27 2.26
C ARG A 51 -31.46 3.24 1.04
N LEU A 52 -31.65 2.24 0.18
CA LEU A 52 -31.10 2.25 -1.17
C LEU A 52 -31.91 3.20 -2.04
N THR A 53 -31.23 4.09 -2.75
CA THR A 53 -31.83 5.09 -3.62
C THR A 53 -31.33 4.88 -5.03
N HIS A 54 -32.25 4.77 -5.99
CA HIS A 54 -31.97 4.75 -7.42
C HIS A 54 -32.61 5.99 -8.04
N GLN A 55 -31.81 6.89 -8.60
CA GLN A 55 -32.29 8.00 -9.42
C GLN A 55 -31.89 7.69 -10.87
N ALA A 56 -32.79 7.95 -11.83
CA ALA A 56 -32.59 7.53 -13.22
C ALA A 56 -31.33 8.14 -13.88
N ASP A 57 -30.89 9.30 -13.39
CA ASP A 57 -29.76 10.08 -13.87
C ASP A 57 -28.50 9.96 -12.99
N ARG A 58 -28.53 9.15 -11.91
CA ARG A 58 -27.42 9.09 -10.94
C ARG A 58 -27.01 7.68 -10.56
N CYS A 59 -25.77 7.58 -10.10
CA CYS A 59 -25.25 6.38 -9.46
C CYS A 59 -26.15 5.99 -8.28
N PRO A 60 -26.49 4.70 -8.11
CA PRO A 60 -27.18 4.22 -6.92
C PRO A 60 -26.50 4.68 -5.64
N GLY A 61 -27.32 5.01 -4.65
CA GLY A 61 -26.87 5.52 -3.36
C GLY A 61 -27.40 4.69 -2.19
N LEU A 62 -26.66 4.69 -1.11
CA LEU A 62 -27.12 4.22 0.20
C LEU A 62 -27.19 5.42 1.13
N VAL A 63 -28.37 5.66 1.72
CA VAL A 63 -28.61 6.78 2.64
C VAL A 63 -28.86 6.25 4.04
N VAL A 64 -28.06 6.70 5.01
CA VAL A 64 -28.23 6.43 6.44
C VAL A 64 -28.52 7.76 7.14
N SER A 65 -29.78 7.99 7.52
CA SER A 65 -30.20 9.24 8.16
C SER A 65 -30.10 9.12 9.68
N SER A 66 -29.09 9.75 10.27
CA SER A 66 -28.85 9.76 11.70
C SER A 66 -27.94 10.92 12.10
N LYS A 67 -28.46 11.83 12.92
CA LYS A 67 -27.67 12.94 13.49
C LYS A 67 -26.47 12.43 14.29
N ARG A 68 -26.68 11.42 15.14
CA ARG A 68 -25.62 10.81 15.95
C ARG A 68 -24.50 10.24 15.08
N LEU A 69 -24.85 9.61 13.95
CA LEU A 69 -23.85 9.07 13.04
C LEU A 69 -23.04 10.19 12.38
N VAL A 70 -23.67 11.27 11.91
CA VAL A 70 -22.94 12.42 11.34
C VAL A 70 -21.99 13.04 12.36
N GLU A 71 -22.47 13.28 13.59
CA GLU A 71 -21.64 13.82 14.68
C GLU A 71 -20.49 12.86 15.06
N PHE A 72 -20.73 11.54 15.00
CA PHE A 72 -19.68 10.53 15.18
C PHE A 72 -18.61 10.59 14.08
N MET A 73 -19.00 10.76 12.81
CA MET A 73 -18.04 10.92 11.71
C MET A 73 -17.19 12.19 11.85
N GLU A 74 -17.78 13.26 12.39
CA GLU A 74 -17.08 14.51 12.69
C GLU A 74 -16.13 14.36 13.87
N MET A 75 -16.54 13.67 14.93
CA MET A 75 -15.70 13.35 16.09
C MET A 75 -14.47 12.52 15.67
N LEU A 76 -14.61 11.61 14.71
CA LEU A 76 -13.51 10.83 14.15
C LEU A 76 -12.62 11.61 13.16
N GLU A 77 -12.97 12.87 12.88
CA GLU A 77 -12.28 13.72 11.90
C GLU A 77 -12.18 13.08 10.50
N CYS A 78 -13.18 12.30 10.08
CA CYS A 78 -13.16 11.60 8.80
C CYS A 78 -13.14 12.56 7.58
N GLY A 79 -13.46 13.83 7.77
CA GLY A 79 -13.72 14.81 6.72
C GLY A 79 -15.07 14.57 6.03
N SER A 80 -15.44 15.45 5.11
CA SER A 80 -16.74 15.40 4.41
C SER A 80 -16.66 15.66 2.92
N ARG A 81 -15.65 16.41 2.47
CA ARG A 81 -15.34 16.67 1.05
C ARG A 81 -14.14 15.84 0.63
N ALA A 82 -14.07 15.48 -0.64
CA ALA A 82 -12.95 14.70 -1.18
C ALA A 82 -11.56 15.25 -0.81
N SER A 83 -11.40 16.58 -0.76
CA SER A 83 -10.14 17.25 -0.42
C SER A 83 -9.76 17.23 1.06
N ASN A 84 -10.70 16.98 1.99
CA ASN A 84 -10.44 17.01 3.43
C ASN A 84 -10.69 15.67 4.13
N LYS A 85 -10.96 14.60 3.39
CA LYS A 85 -11.08 13.25 3.96
C LYS A 85 -9.78 12.81 4.61
N LYS A 86 -9.86 12.00 5.67
CA LYS A 86 -8.69 11.54 6.44
C LYS A 86 -8.93 10.13 6.97
N VAL A 87 -7.85 9.35 7.11
CA VAL A 87 -7.90 8.07 7.83
C VAL A 87 -8.03 8.36 9.33
N PRO A 88 -9.09 7.87 10.01
CA PRO A 88 -9.27 8.13 11.44
C PRO A 88 -8.18 7.48 12.29
N ALA A 89 -7.76 8.13 13.38
CA ALA A 89 -6.72 7.63 14.29
C ALA A 89 -7.03 6.22 14.82
N ILE A 90 -8.29 5.92 15.12
CA ILE A 90 -8.73 4.60 15.57
C ILE A 90 -8.41 3.46 14.58
N ILE A 91 -8.28 3.78 13.28
CA ILE A 91 -7.83 2.82 12.25
C ILE A 91 -6.31 2.66 12.30
N LEU A 92 -5.56 3.75 12.40
CA LEU A 92 -4.09 3.76 12.47
C LEU A 92 -3.58 3.00 13.70
N ASP A 93 -4.22 3.19 14.84
CA ASP A 93 -3.93 2.50 16.10
C ASP A 93 -4.61 1.11 16.19
N GLY A 94 -5.31 0.72 15.12
CA GLY A 94 -6.10 -0.49 15.07
C GLY A 94 -5.26 -1.76 14.91
N ARG A 95 -5.89 -2.91 15.19
CA ARG A 95 -5.31 -4.22 14.85
C ARG A 95 -5.17 -4.37 13.34
N ARG A 96 -4.18 -5.16 12.90
CA ARG A 96 -3.92 -5.48 11.48
C ARG A 96 -5.19 -5.83 10.69
N GLN A 97 -6.06 -6.67 11.26
CA GLN A 97 -7.32 -7.07 10.61
C GLN A 97 -8.26 -5.89 10.32
N HIS A 98 -8.30 -4.88 11.19
CA HIS A 98 -9.13 -3.70 11.02
C HIS A 98 -8.53 -2.78 9.94
N ALA A 99 -7.20 -2.63 9.91
CA ALA A 99 -6.52 -1.93 8.83
C ALA A 99 -6.84 -2.57 7.47
N ILE A 100 -6.79 -3.90 7.37
CA ILE A 100 -7.15 -4.63 6.14
C ILE A 100 -8.61 -4.36 5.76
N ARG A 101 -9.57 -4.48 6.69
CA ARG A 101 -10.99 -4.22 6.41
C ARG A 101 -11.26 -2.77 6.00
N PHE A 102 -10.59 -1.81 6.62
CA PHE A 102 -10.64 -0.41 6.22
C PHE A 102 -10.08 -0.22 4.80
N MET A 103 -8.91 -0.81 4.51
CA MET A 103 -8.30 -0.75 3.17
C MET A 103 -9.19 -1.37 2.10
N GLN A 104 -9.95 -2.42 2.40
CA GLN A 104 -10.94 -3.00 1.46
C GLN A 104 -12.06 -2.00 1.12
N GLY A 105 -12.57 -1.26 2.11
CA GLY A 105 -13.54 -0.20 1.86
C GLY A 105 -12.94 1.01 1.13
N ALA A 106 -11.69 1.39 1.45
CA ALA A 106 -10.99 2.45 0.75
C ALA A 106 -10.69 2.07 -0.72
N ALA A 107 -10.44 0.79 -0.99
CA ALA A 107 -10.15 0.26 -2.33
C ALA A 107 -11.31 0.39 -3.33
N LEU A 108 -12.49 0.88 -2.93
CA LEU A 108 -13.53 1.34 -3.85
C LEU A 108 -13.04 2.49 -4.75
N ASP A 109 -12.04 3.28 -4.32
CA ASP A 109 -11.32 4.23 -5.20
C ASP A 109 -9.98 3.67 -5.72
N GLY A 110 -9.70 2.41 -5.38
CA GLY A 110 -8.52 1.68 -5.80
C GLY A 110 -8.68 1.04 -7.18
N TYR A 111 -7.55 0.71 -7.78
CA TYR A 111 -7.48 0.00 -9.05
C TYR A 111 -6.18 -0.78 -9.18
N THR A 112 -6.18 -1.78 -10.06
CA THR A 112 -4.96 -2.42 -10.56
C THR A 112 -4.66 -1.96 -11.98
N SER A 113 -3.38 -1.90 -12.33
CA SER A 113 -2.92 -1.61 -13.68
C SER A 113 -1.91 -2.63 -14.14
N HIS A 114 -2.00 -2.96 -15.42
CA HIS A 114 -1.17 -3.94 -16.10
C HIS A 114 -0.02 -3.32 -16.92
N SER A 115 0.08 -1.99 -16.96
CA SER A 115 1.12 -1.30 -17.73
C SER A 115 2.47 -1.33 -17.01
N TYR A 116 3.55 -1.47 -17.78
CA TYR A 116 4.94 -1.52 -17.31
C TYR A 116 5.17 -2.56 -16.19
N ALA A 117 5.51 -2.11 -14.97
CA ALA A 117 5.77 -2.97 -13.81
C ALA A 117 4.50 -3.51 -13.12
N GLY A 118 3.32 -3.08 -13.56
CA GLY A 118 2.04 -3.35 -12.92
C GLY A 118 1.94 -2.77 -11.51
N LYS A 119 0.74 -2.36 -11.09
CA LYS A 119 0.55 -1.79 -9.75
C LYS A 119 -0.84 -1.98 -9.21
N TRP A 120 -0.93 -2.06 -7.89
CA TRP A 120 -2.11 -1.70 -7.12
C TRP A 120 -1.98 -0.22 -6.74
N ALA A 121 -3.04 0.57 -6.92
CA ALA A 121 -3.00 1.99 -6.63
C ALA A 121 -4.36 2.54 -6.17
N ILE A 122 -4.33 3.64 -5.43
CA ILE A 122 -5.50 4.43 -5.05
C ILE A 122 -5.16 5.91 -5.24
N CYS A 123 -6.09 6.68 -5.79
CA CYS A 123 -5.87 8.09 -6.13
C CYS A 123 -6.97 8.95 -5.51
N LEU A 124 -6.61 9.86 -4.61
CA LEU A 124 -7.55 10.72 -3.88
C LEU A 124 -7.16 12.19 -3.99
N GLU A 125 -8.12 13.09 -3.79
CA GLU A 125 -7.86 14.53 -3.72
C GLU A 125 -7.18 14.92 -2.39
N SER A 126 -7.56 14.27 -1.28
CA SER A 126 -6.98 14.54 0.03
C SER A 126 -5.57 13.95 0.18
N ARG A 127 -4.59 14.82 0.41
CA ARG A 127 -3.23 14.42 0.78
C ARG A 127 -3.21 13.69 2.13
N ALA A 128 -3.96 14.18 3.11
CA ALA A 128 -4.01 13.57 4.45
C ALA A 128 -4.59 12.16 4.44
N ALA A 129 -5.57 11.88 3.56
CA ALA A 129 -6.06 10.52 3.36
C ALA A 129 -4.96 9.61 2.80
N ILE A 130 -4.23 10.09 1.79
CA ILE A 130 -3.17 9.32 1.14
C ILE A 130 -1.99 9.05 2.09
N ASP A 131 -1.61 10.02 2.92
CA ASP A 131 -0.58 9.82 3.95
C ASP A 131 -1.02 8.75 4.97
N GLY A 132 -2.24 8.83 5.49
CA GLY A 132 -2.76 7.80 6.40
C GLY A 132 -2.88 6.41 5.75
N LEU A 133 -3.25 6.33 4.47
CA LEU A 133 -3.27 5.07 3.73
C LEU A 133 -1.84 4.52 3.53
N GLN A 134 -0.86 5.39 3.30
CA GLN A 134 0.55 4.98 3.21
C GLN A 134 1.04 4.40 4.53
N ASP A 135 0.69 5.00 5.66
CA ASP A 135 1.04 4.47 6.98
C ASP A 135 0.46 3.06 7.18
N LEU A 136 -0.82 2.86 6.83
CA LEU A 136 -1.45 1.53 6.87
C LEU A 136 -0.74 0.52 5.97
N VAL A 137 -0.49 0.86 4.71
CA VAL A 137 0.19 -0.04 3.76
C VAL A 137 1.61 -0.38 4.21
N THR A 138 2.32 0.59 4.79
CA THR A 138 3.66 0.40 5.37
C THR A 138 3.62 -0.54 6.59
N ASN A 139 2.64 -0.36 7.49
CA ASN A 139 2.41 -1.24 8.64
C ASN A 139 1.98 -2.66 8.22
N LEU A 140 1.44 -2.83 7.00
CA LEU A 140 1.19 -4.15 6.43
C LEU A 140 2.47 -4.85 5.94
N GLY A 141 3.62 -4.18 5.94
CA GLY A 141 4.90 -4.67 5.43
C GLY A 141 5.05 -4.53 3.92
N ILE A 142 4.23 -3.68 3.28
CA ILE A 142 4.21 -3.51 1.83
C ILE A 142 5.05 -2.30 1.44
N VAL A 143 6.06 -2.52 0.60
CA VAL A 143 6.82 -1.42 -0.02
C VAL A 143 5.91 -0.68 -1.00
N ASN A 144 5.77 0.63 -0.78
CA ASN A 144 4.84 1.49 -1.49
C ASN A 144 5.47 2.87 -1.73
N ALA A 145 4.82 3.67 -2.56
CA ALA A 145 5.23 5.05 -2.83
C ALA A 145 4.02 5.93 -3.14
N GLN A 146 4.20 7.24 -3.01
CA GLN A 146 3.23 8.24 -3.42
C GLN A 146 3.72 9.05 -4.63
N ILE A 147 2.78 9.56 -5.44
CA ILE A 147 3.08 10.51 -6.50
C ILE A 147 1.93 11.53 -6.67
N PRO A 148 2.22 12.83 -6.81
CA PRO A 148 1.21 13.83 -7.19
C PRO A 148 0.89 13.73 -8.69
N LYS A 149 -0.39 13.86 -9.04
CA LYS A 149 -0.90 13.85 -10.41
C LYS A 149 -1.74 15.09 -10.67
N PHE A 150 -1.26 15.96 -11.54
CA PHE A 150 -2.01 17.12 -11.97
C PHE A 150 -3.00 16.75 -13.09
N ASN A 151 -4.29 16.96 -12.83
CA ASN A 151 -5.34 16.81 -13.83
C ASN A 151 -5.61 18.17 -14.50
N LYS A 152 -5.19 18.32 -15.75
CA LYS A 152 -5.34 19.55 -16.53
C LYS A 152 -6.81 19.94 -16.78
N HIS A 153 -7.72 18.98 -16.91
CA HIS A 153 -9.14 19.29 -17.16
C HIS A 153 -9.82 19.86 -15.92
N MET A 154 -9.50 19.30 -14.76
CA MET A 154 -10.07 19.73 -13.47
C MET A 154 -9.27 20.87 -12.82
N GLN A 155 -8.08 21.21 -13.35
CA GLN A 155 -7.13 22.14 -12.73
C GLN A 155 -6.85 21.81 -11.26
N LYS A 156 -6.70 20.51 -10.97
CA LYS A 156 -6.55 19.98 -9.62
C LYS A 156 -5.44 18.95 -9.55
N THR A 157 -4.74 18.93 -8.42
CA THR A 157 -3.75 17.90 -8.10
C THR A 157 -4.42 16.83 -7.25
N TYR A 158 -4.25 15.59 -7.68
CA TYR A 158 -4.59 14.39 -6.92
C TYR A 158 -3.31 13.73 -6.43
N PHE A 159 -3.42 12.89 -5.41
CA PHE A 159 -2.31 12.14 -4.85
C PHE A 159 -2.59 10.66 -5.03
N GLU A 160 -1.63 9.95 -5.60
CA GLU A 160 -1.72 8.51 -5.82
C GLU A 160 -0.76 7.77 -4.91
N LEU A 161 -1.29 6.86 -4.10
CA LEU A 161 -0.54 5.83 -3.41
C LEU A 161 -0.51 4.58 -4.28
N TYR A 162 0.66 3.95 -4.42
CA TYR A 162 0.79 2.73 -5.20
C TYR A 162 1.84 1.76 -4.63
N ALA A 163 1.62 0.48 -4.90
CA ALA A 163 2.60 -0.58 -4.73
C ALA A 163 2.74 -1.32 -6.07
N ALA A 164 3.98 -1.53 -6.53
CA ALA A 164 4.27 -2.06 -7.86
C ALA A 164 4.83 -3.48 -7.83
N GLY A 165 4.64 -4.22 -8.93
CA GLY A 165 5.17 -5.58 -9.10
C GLY A 165 4.77 -6.51 -7.94
N PRO A 166 5.72 -7.27 -7.35
CA PRO A 166 5.41 -8.22 -6.27
C PRO A 166 4.74 -7.60 -5.04
N TRP A 167 5.08 -6.36 -4.69
CA TRP A 167 4.49 -5.67 -3.53
C TRP A 167 3.04 -5.28 -3.75
N GLY A 168 2.71 -4.83 -4.97
CA GLY A 168 1.32 -4.57 -5.33
C GLY A 168 0.52 -5.87 -5.38
N GLN A 169 1.10 -6.98 -5.85
CA GLN A 169 0.45 -8.28 -5.83
C GLN A 169 0.18 -8.76 -4.40
N GLU A 170 1.14 -8.58 -3.50
CA GLU A 170 0.97 -8.94 -2.10
C GLU A 170 -0.11 -8.09 -1.42
N LEU A 171 -0.11 -6.78 -1.65
CA LEU A 171 -1.17 -5.91 -1.17
C LEU A 171 -2.54 -6.34 -1.73
N SER A 172 -2.60 -6.69 -3.01
CA SER A 172 -3.82 -7.17 -3.66
C SER A 172 -4.31 -8.53 -3.14
N ARG A 173 -3.43 -9.37 -2.56
CA ARG A 173 -3.83 -10.60 -1.86
C ARG A 173 -4.44 -10.31 -0.49
N GLN A 174 -3.87 -9.34 0.23
CA GLN A 174 -4.35 -8.96 1.55
C GLN A 174 -5.61 -8.09 1.50
N VAL A 175 -5.71 -7.23 0.49
CA VAL A 175 -6.79 -6.26 0.28
C VAL A 175 -7.49 -6.59 -1.04
N SER A 176 -8.44 -7.54 -0.97
CA SER A 176 -9.35 -7.85 -2.08
C SER A 176 -10.29 -6.67 -2.37
N PHE A 177 -10.62 -6.48 -3.65
CA PHE A 177 -11.61 -5.51 -4.07
C PHE A 177 -13.03 -6.01 -3.78
N LEU A 178 -13.93 -5.09 -3.45
CA LEU A 178 -15.33 -5.39 -3.20
C LEU A 178 -16.15 -5.41 -4.49
N GLU A 179 -15.75 -4.63 -5.51
CA GLU A 179 -16.36 -4.71 -6.84
C GLU A 179 -15.89 -5.96 -7.59
N PRO A 180 -16.81 -6.83 -8.05
CA PRO A 180 -16.45 -8.08 -8.74
C PRO A 180 -15.55 -7.88 -9.97
N ASP A 181 -15.77 -6.82 -10.75
CA ASP A 181 -14.97 -6.52 -11.93
C ASP A 181 -13.53 -6.12 -11.59
N LYS A 182 -13.36 -5.33 -10.51
CA LYS A 182 -12.02 -4.97 -10.02
C LYS A 182 -11.32 -6.18 -9.43
N GLU A 183 -12.05 -7.01 -8.69
CA GLU A 183 -11.49 -8.23 -8.13
C GLU A 183 -11.06 -9.22 -9.21
N SER A 184 -11.83 -9.34 -10.30
CA SER A 184 -11.45 -10.16 -11.46
C SER A 184 -10.14 -9.68 -12.08
N ARG A 185 -9.99 -8.36 -12.29
CA ARG A 185 -8.72 -7.76 -12.77
C ARG A 185 -7.59 -7.92 -11.76
N ALA A 186 -7.91 -7.95 -10.47
CA ALA A 186 -6.93 -8.17 -9.40
C ALA A 186 -6.43 -9.62 -9.38
N VAL A 187 -7.29 -10.60 -9.67
CA VAL A 187 -6.87 -12.01 -9.89
C VAL A 187 -5.84 -12.08 -11.01
N GLU A 188 -6.15 -11.53 -12.18
CA GLU A 188 -5.22 -11.51 -13.32
C GLU A 188 -3.89 -10.82 -12.98
N TYR A 189 -3.96 -9.72 -12.23
CA TYR A 189 -2.79 -8.98 -11.76
C TYR A 189 -1.92 -9.82 -10.80
N ARG A 190 -2.53 -10.57 -9.88
CA ARG A 190 -1.84 -11.42 -8.88
C ARG A 190 -1.11 -12.60 -9.51
N ASP A 191 -1.61 -13.11 -10.63
CA ASP A 191 -1.04 -14.29 -11.31
C ASP A 191 0.08 -13.93 -12.29
N ARG A 192 0.28 -12.64 -12.57
CA ARG A 192 1.25 -12.19 -13.56
C ARG A 192 2.69 -12.28 -13.05
N ALA A 193 3.61 -12.71 -13.91
CA ALA A 193 5.03 -12.65 -13.61
C ALA A 193 5.58 -11.23 -13.81
N TYR A 194 6.03 -10.59 -12.73
CA TYR A 194 6.78 -9.34 -12.78
C TYR A 194 8.27 -9.60 -12.50
N ARG A 195 9.14 -8.96 -13.28
CA ARG A 195 10.58 -8.95 -12.97
C ARG A 195 10.83 -8.10 -11.72
N THR A 196 11.89 -8.43 -10.98
CA THR A 196 12.25 -7.87 -9.67
C THR A 196 12.12 -6.34 -9.64
N ALA A 197 11.46 -5.82 -8.59
CA ALA A 197 11.19 -4.40 -8.44
C ALA A 197 12.49 -3.58 -8.32
N LEU A 198 12.51 -2.38 -8.92
CA LEU A 198 13.64 -1.44 -8.83
C LEU A 198 13.95 -1.00 -7.39
N THR A 199 12.99 -1.17 -6.47
CA THR A 199 13.11 -0.89 -5.03
C THR A 199 13.90 -1.94 -4.27
N ASP A 200 14.24 -3.07 -4.90
CA ASP A 200 15.00 -4.14 -4.27
C ASP A 200 16.50 -4.06 -4.59
N ARG A 201 16.97 -2.87 -4.97
CA ARG A 201 18.39 -2.58 -5.20
C ARG A 201 19.09 -2.35 -3.87
N ILE A 202 20.26 -2.96 -3.71
CA ILE A 202 21.14 -2.73 -2.56
C ILE A 202 22.22 -1.73 -3.00
N PRO A 203 22.22 -0.49 -2.50
CA PRO A 203 23.25 0.49 -2.81
C PRO A 203 24.58 0.06 -2.19
N GLY A 204 25.69 0.51 -2.78
CA GLY A 204 27.03 0.27 -2.24
C GLY A 204 27.58 -1.15 -2.45
N THR A 205 26.90 -2.01 -3.21
CA THR A 205 27.46 -3.30 -3.66
C THR A 205 27.44 -3.38 -5.19
N GLN A 206 28.59 -3.72 -5.76
CA GLN A 206 28.72 -3.97 -7.19
C GLN A 206 28.60 -5.47 -7.50
N GLY A 207 28.13 -5.79 -8.71
CA GLY A 207 27.98 -7.17 -9.15
C GLY A 207 29.27 -8.00 -9.03
N PRO A 208 30.44 -7.51 -9.50
CA PRO A 208 31.71 -8.22 -9.35
C PRO A 208 32.11 -8.49 -7.90
N GLU A 209 31.90 -7.53 -7.00
CA GLU A 209 32.20 -7.69 -5.57
C GLU A 209 31.37 -8.83 -4.97
N LEU A 210 30.07 -8.88 -5.31
CA LEU A 210 29.19 -9.97 -4.86
C LEU A 210 29.58 -11.32 -5.49
N TYR A 211 30.01 -11.33 -6.75
CA TYR A 211 30.46 -12.53 -7.44
C TYR A 211 31.70 -13.15 -6.77
N ASP A 212 32.63 -12.33 -6.30
CA ASP A 212 33.84 -12.80 -5.64
C ASP A 212 33.59 -13.44 -4.27
N LEU A 213 32.45 -13.18 -3.64
CA LEU A 213 32.03 -13.84 -2.42
C LEU A 213 31.51 -15.27 -2.66
N VAL A 214 31.12 -15.61 -3.89
CA VAL A 214 30.62 -16.96 -4.23
C VAL A 214 31.78 -17.96 -4.14
N PRO A 215 31.63 -19.05 -3.37
CA PRO A 215 32.66 -20.08 -3.28
C PRO A 215 33.02 -20.64 -4.66
N ALA A 216 34.31 -20.95 -4.86
CA ALA A 216 34.74 -21.68 -6.04
C ALA A 216 34.16 -23.10 -6.00
N GLY A 217 33.05 -23.33 -6.69
CA GLY A 217 32.46 -24.66 -6.82
C GLY A 217 33.32 -25.59 -7.69
N ARG A 218 32.92 -26.87 -7.78
CA ARG A 218 33.57 -27.83 -8.67
C ARG A 218 33.17 -27.56 -10.12
N SER A 219 34.16 -27.51 -11.03
CA SER A 219 33.90 -27.44 -12.46
C SER A 219 33.25 -28.74 -12.94
N GLY A 220 32.01 -28.66 -13.41
CA GLY A 220 31.33 -29.80 -14.03
C GLY A 220 31.93 -30.07 -15.41
N ARG A 221 32.13 -31.34 -15.76
CA ARG A 221 32.70 -31.80 -17.05
C ARG A 221 31.88 -31.36 -18.28
N SER A 222 30.67 -30.85 -18.08
CA SER A 222 29.71 -30.41 -19.11
C SER A 222 29.41 -28.90 -19.08
N GLY A 223 30.21 -28.09 -18.37
CA GLY A 223 30.00 -26.63 -18.29
C GLY A 223 28.83 -26.20 -17.39
N LYS A 224 28.14 -27.15 -16.74
CA LYS A 224 27.17 -26.91 -15.66
C LYS A 224 27.86 -27.12 -14.31
N GLY A 225 28.75 -26.21 -13.93
CA GLY A 225 29.36 -26.21 -12.60
C GLY A 225 28.38 -25.72 -11.51
N THR A 226 28.57 -26.19 -10.28
CA THR A 226 27.77 -25.78 -9.10
C THR A 226 28.32 -24.52 -8.40
N GLY A 227 29.27 -23.82 -9.03
CA GLY A 227 30.00 -22.69 -8.45
C GLY A 227 29.67 -21.35 -9.11
N ARG A 228 30.68 -20.49 -9.17
CA ARG A 228 30.60 -19.11 -9.71
C ARG A 228 29.97 -19.00 -11.11
N GLN A 229 30.03 -20.03 -11.95
CA GLN A 229 29.48 -20.03 -13.31
C GLN A 229 28.00 -19.64 -13.38
N ALA A 230 27.17 -20.05 -12.41
CA ALA A 230 25.75 -19.68 -12.35
C ALA A 230 25.51 -18.18 -12.09
N PHE A 231 26.52 -17.48 -11.59
CA PHE A 231 26.47 -16.07 -11.18
C PHE A 231 27.22 -15.14 -12.13
N ARG A 232 27.68 -15.62 -13.29
CA ARG A 232 28.47 -14.84 -14.26
C ARG A 232 27.76 -13.56 -14.73
N HIS A 233 26.43 -13.52 -14.66
CA HIS A 233 25.61 -12.35 -14.95
C HIS A 233 25.90 -11.16 -14.01
N LEU A 234 26.46 -11.40 -12.83
CA LEU A 234 26.90 -10.34 -11.91
C LEU A 234 28.15 -9.60 -12.41
N CYS A 235 28.95 -10.23 -13.27
CA CYS A 235 30.10 -9.60 -13.91
C CYS A 235 29.74 -8.92 -15.25
N ASP A 236 28.48 -9.00 -15.69
CA ASP A 236 28.04 -8.30 -16.90
C ASP A 236 28.07 -6.79 -16.64
N SER A 237 28.76 -6.02 -17.50
CA SER A 237 28.86 -4.56 -17.38
C SER A 237 27.52 -3.83 -17.49
N ARG A 238 26.47 -4.50 -17.97
CA ARG A 238 25.09 -4.01 -18.01
C ARG A 238 24.36 -4.20 -16.67
N SER A 239 24.81 -5.13 -15.84
CA SER A 239 24.29 -5.38 -14.49
C SER A 239 24.80 -4.33 -13.50
N ARG A 240 24.30 -3.09 -13.64
CA ARG A 240 24.77 -1.93 -12.86
C ARG A 240 24.30 -1.91 -11.40
N HIS A 241 23.35 -2.76 -11.04
CA HIS A 241 22.74 -2.74 -9.72
C HIS A 241 22.57 -4.16 -9.19
N VAL A 242 23.11 -4.38 -8.00
CA VAL A 242 22.86 -5.60 -7.24
C VAL A 242 21.47 -5.52 -6.63
N THR A 243 20.71 -6.60 -6.78
CA THR A 243 19.40 -6.74 -6.15
C THR A 243 19.50 -7.61 -4.90
N ARG A 244 18.58 -7.45 -3.96
CA ARG A 244 18.46 -8.34 -2.81
C ARG A 244 18.35 -9.80 -3.22
N GLU A 245 17.57 -10.08 -4.27
CA GLU A 245 17.44 -11.44 -4.81
C GLU A 245 18.79 -12.00 -5.27
N SER A 246 19.62 -11.18 -5.92
CA SER A 246 21.00 -11.58 -6.27
C SER A 246 21.81 -11.95 -5.03
N VAL A 247 21.73 -11.14 -3.96
CA VAL A 247 22.44 -11.40 -2.69
C VAL A 247 21.92 -12.66 -2.01
N ARG A 248 20.59 -12.87 -1.94
CA ARG A 248 19.97 -14.08 -1.39
C ARG A 248 20.42 -15.33 -2.12
N ARG A 249 20.45 -15.32 -3.45
CA ARG A 249 20.92 -16.46 -4.26
C ARG A 249 22.41 -16.75 -4.02
N VAL A 250 23.23 -15.72 -3.93
CA VAL A 250 24.67 -15.85 -3.64
C VAL A 250 24.89 -16.41 -2.23
N HIS A 251 24.15 -15.92 -1.24
CA HIS A 251 24.19 -16.42 0.14
C HIS A 251 23.73 -17.89 0.23
N ALA A 252 22.61 -18.22 -0.42
CA ALA A 252 22.11 -19.60 -0.50
C ALA A 252 23.08 -20.56 -1.19
N ALA A 253 23.95 -20.04 -2.07
CA ALA A 253 25.05 -20.78 -2.69
C ALA A 253 26.29 -20.91 -1.79
N GLY A 254 26.21 -20.49 -0.52
CA GLY A 254 27.26 -20.64 0.48
C GLY A 254 28.24 -19.48 0.59
N ALA A 255 27.93 -18.32 -0.01
CA ALA A 255 28.76 -17.13 0.13
C ALA A 255 28.70 -16.57 1.55
N ARG A 256 29.88 -16.22 2.09
CA ARG A 256 29.99 -15.48 3.35
C ARG A 256 29.80 -14.00 3.05
N LEU A 257 28.63 -13.48 3.44
CA LEU A 257 28.33 -12.06 3.27
C LEU A 257 29.07 -11.21 4.32
N PRO A 258 29.50 -9.99 3.98
CA PRO A 258 29.86 -8.98 4.98
C PRO A 258 28.72 -8.75 5.97
N ALA A 259 29.03 -8.44 7.23
CA ALA A 259 28.05 -8.29 8.30
C ALA A 259 26.88 -7.36 7.92
N TRP A 260 27.18 -6.16 7.40
CA TRP A 260 26.14 -5.20 7.00
C TRP A 260 25.20 -5.74 5.91
N LEU A 261 25.70 -6.59 5.00
CA LEU A 261 24.90 -7.16 3.92
C LEU A 261 24.04 -8.32 4.42
N ALA A 262 24.53 -9.07 5.40
CA ALA A 262 23.73 -10.02 6.16
C ALA A 262 22.62 -9.30 6.95
N ASP A 263 22.94 -8.22 7.66
CA ASP A 263 21.96 -7.40 8.39
C ASP A 263 20.86 -6.86 7.46
N VAL A 264 21.23 -6.43 6.24
CA VAL A 264 20.24 -5.99 5.23
C VAL A 264 19.25 -7.11 4.87
N LEU A 265 19.69 -8.36 4.82
CA LEU A 265 18.80 -9.50 4.59
C LEU A 265 17.99 -9.85 5.84
N ASP A 266 18.65 -10.00 6.98
CA ASP A 266 18.07 -10.50 8.23
C ASP A 266 17.09 -9.53 8.85
N LEU A 267 17.40 -8.23 8.84
CA LEU A 267 16.53 -7.15 9.34
C LEU A 267 15.56 -6.64 8.27
N GLU A 268 15.55 -7.25 7.08
CA GLU A 268 14.71 -6.86 5.94
C GLU A 268 14.81 -5.37 5.53
N ILE A 269 15.96 -4.72 5.76
CA ILE A 269 16.20 -3.28 5.54
C ILE A 269 16.05 -2.91 4.05
N ARG A 270 15.08 -2.08 3.68
CA ARG A 270 14.92 -1.61 2.28
C ARG A 270 15.53 -0.23 2.08
N PHE A 271 16.00 0.03 0.86
CA PHE A 271 16.56 1.32 0.48
C PHE A 271 15.59 2.05 -0.43
N SER A 272 15.34 3.33 -0.12
CA SER A 272 14.61 4.25 -0.98
C SER A 272 15.59 5.27 -1.56
N PRO A 273 15.59 5.53 -2.88
CA PRO A 273 16.48 6.52 -3.46
C PRO A 273 16.12 7.92 -2.94
N VAL A 274 17.12 8.69 -2.55
CA VAL A 274 16.95 10.12 -2.25
C VAL A 274 16.71 10.84 -3.57
N LEU A 275 15.48 11.31 -3.80
CA LEU A 275 15.11 11.99 -5.04
C LEU A 275 15.45 13.50 -5.02
N ALA A 276 15.41 14.11 -3.85
CA ALA A 276 15.79 15.50 -3.63
C ALA A 276 16.22 15.69 -2.17
N ALA A 277 17.25 16.51 -1.95
CA ALA A 277 17.65 16.97 -0.62
C ALA A 277 17.51 18.50 -0.60
N GLY A 278 16.64 19.02 0.25
CA GLY A 278 16.49 20.46 0.49
C GLY A 278 17.18 20.84 1.78
N VAL A 279 17.92 21.96 1.78
CA VAL A 279 18.43 22.56 3.02
C VAL A 279 17.32 23.41 3.62
N THR A 280 16.68 22.91 4.66
CA THR A 280 15.70 23.69 5.45
C THR A 280 16.38 24.10 6.76
N PRO A 281 16.33 25.37 7.20
CA PRO A 281 16.89 25.76 8.49
C PRO A 281 16.26 24.92 9.61
N LEU A 282 17.11 24.39 10.49
CA LEU A 282 16.75 23.52 11.61
C LEU A 282 15.64 24.17 12.45
N ARG A 283 14.41 23.70 12.30
CA ARG A 283 13.39 23.84 13.34
C ARG A 283 13.70 22.81 14.43
N ALA A 284 13.54 23.19 15.69
CA ALA A 284 13.63 22.27 16.81
C ALA A 284 12.56 21.17 16.63
N TYR A 285 13.01 19.96 16.31
CA TYR A 285 12.15 18.79 16.31
C TYR A 285 12.25 18.13 17.70
N PRO A 286 11.13 17.73 18.31
CA PRO A 286 11.17 16.92 19.51
C PRO A 286 11.83 15.57 19.17
N ASP A 287 12.95 15.29 19.84
CA ASP A 287 13.58 13.97 19.81
C ASP A 287 12.67 13.00 20.57
N PRO A 288 12.09 11.98 19.91
CA PRO A 288 11.32 10.97 20.60
C PRO A 288 12.32 10.10 21.36
N GLY A 289 12.72 10.54 22.56
CA GLY A 289 13.73 9.88 23.38
C GLY A 289 13.47 8.38 23.46
N PHE A 290 14.20 7.61 22.68
CA PHE A 290 14.15 6.16 22.76
C PHE A 290 14.76 5.76 24.10
N PRO A 291 14.11 4.91 24.90
CA PRO A 291 14.68 4.44 26.14
C PRO A 291 16.02 3.77 25.80
N CYS A 292 17.11 4.39 26.26
CA CYS A 292 18.44 3.82 26.15
C CYS A 292 18.39 2.48 26.91
N PRO A 293 18.70 1.34 26.27
CA PRO A 293 18.75 0.08 26.98
C PRO A 293 19.81 0.21 28.06
N THR A 294 19.38 0.23 29.33
CA THR A 294 20.29 0.21 30.46
C THR A 294 21.12 -1.06 30.36
N ALA A 295 22.42 -0.90 30.22
CA ALA A 295 23.37 -2.00 30.22
C ALA A 295 23.22 -2.84 31.51
N PRO A 296 23.40 -4.17 31.43
CA PRO A 296 23.29 -5.07 32.57
C PRO A 296 24.32 -4.80 33.67
#